data_AF-A0A8T4E4W6-F1
#
_entry.id   AF-A0A8T4E4W6-F1
#
_cell.length_a   1.000
_cell.length_b   1.000
_cell.length_c   1.000
_cell.angle_alpha   90.00
_cell.angle_beta   90.00
_cell.angle_gamma   90.00
#
_symmetry.space_group_name_H-M   'P 1'
#
loop_
_entity.id
_entity.type
_entity.pdbx_description
1 polymer ?
#
loop_
_entity_poly.entity_id
_entity_poly.type
_entity_poly.pdbx_seq_one_letter_code
_entity_poly.pdbx_strand_id
1 'polypeptide(L)'
;MTKATLTDYKNFWLIWINCAGSEKGMSLFSIQNEWKIKTNYLYHNESGLGKPLFKCMIEEGYLTKAGKYLKPRFEWIPGFINEKYRQLDVIEAQGQWKPNGLIREKWNVVQKFIQKYHNVLFDIKKIKLLYNGDKHIVGRNGHNIFSDVFLFVLFSNITSFTRKYKADVVLRIISTLISISSEKNIINYMSKLNSEFKEAKDFPMIVRNENELSRILCSIKWQ
;
A
#
# COMPACT_ATOMS: atom_id res chain seq x y z
N MET A 1 -5.85 -9.65 -26.22
CA MET A 1 -5.88 -8.44 -25.35
C MET A 1 -6.35 -8.87 -23.99
N THR A 2 -5.51 -8.74 -22.96
CA THR A 2 -5.94 -8.88 -21.56
C THR A 2 -6.96 -7.79 -21.25
N LYS A 3 -8.11 -8.16 -20.69
CA LYS A 3 -9.17 -7.22 -20.29
C LYS A 3 -8.59 -6.31 -19.20
N ALA A 4 -8.65 -4.99 -19.39
CA ALA A 4 -8.18 -4.04 -18.39
C ALA A 4 -8.90 -4.26 -17.05
N THR A 5 -8.15 -4.27 -15.95
CA THR A 5 -8.70 -4.38 -14.60
C THR A 5 -9.02 -2.98 -14.08
N LEU A 6 -10.03 -2.83 -13.21
CA LEU A 6 -10.35 -1.51 -12.65
C LEU A 6 -9.17 -0.88 -11.91
N THR A 7 -8.27 -1.69 -11.35
CA THR A 7 -7.04 -1.27 -10.68
C THR A 7 -6.02 -0.60 -11.59
N ASP A 8 -6.16 -0.72 -12.92
CA ASP A 8 -5.28 -0.08 -13.90
C ASP A 8 -5.64 1.41 -14.12
N TYR A 9 -6.84 1.83 -13.72
CA TYR A 9 -7.28 3.21 -13.87
C TYR A 9 -6.69 4.10 -12.78
N LYS A 10 -6.05 5.21 -13.17
CA LYS A 10 -5.41 6.16 -12.23
C LYS A 10 -6.35 6.63 -11.12
N ASN A 11 -7.62 6.89 -11.45
CA ASN A 11 -8.62 7.37 -10.48
C ASN A 11 -9.06 6.30 -9.48
N PHE A 12 -8.85 5.02 -9.77
CA PHE A 12 -9.21 3.93 -8.87
C PHE A 12 -8.54 4.12 -7.52
N TRP A 13 -7.22 4.32 -7.54
CA TRP A 13 -6.42 4.44 -6.33
C TRP A 13 -6.71 5.73 -5.57
N LEU A 14 -6.95 6.82 -6.30
CA LEU A 14 -7.36 8.08 -5.70
C LEU A 14 -8.68 7.90 -4.93
N ILE A 15 -9.68 7.24 -5.51
CA ILE A 15 -10.96 7.02 -4.84
C ILE A 15 -10.80 6.04 -3.68
N TRP A 16 -10.22 4.87 -3.93
CA TRP A 16 -10.17 3.79 -2.95
C TRP A 16 -9.37 4.16 -1.71
N ILE A 17 -8.15 4.71 -1.88
CA ILE A 17 -7.27 5.06 -0.74
C ILE A 17 -7.92 6.12 0.15
N ASN A 18 -8.57 7.13 -0.44
CA ASN A 18 -9.25 8.16 0.35
C ASN A 18 -10.44 7.60 1.13
N CYS A 19 -11.18 6.65 0.55
CA CYS A 19 -12.24 5.96 1.28
C CYS A 19 -11.66 5.05 2.37
N ALA A 20 -10.52 4.39 2.10
CA ALA A 20 -9.84 3.49 3.02
C ALA A 20 -9.43 4.17 4.33
N GLY A 21 -9.09 5.46 4.31
CA GLY A 21 -8.74 6.22 5.51
C GLY A 21 -9.90 6.61 6.41
N SER A 22 -11.16 6.40 6.00
CA SER A 22 -12.33 6.89 6.73
C SER A 22 -13.27 5.76 7.15
N GLU A 23 -13.50 5.60 8.45
CA GLU A 23 -14.45 4.61 9.00
C GLU A 23 -15.88 4.80 8.47
N LYS A 24 -16.31 6.05 8.31
CA LYS A 24 -17.62 6.39 7.76
C LYS A 24 -17.64 6.34 6.24
N GLY A 25 -16.48 6.17 5.60
CA GLY A 25 -16.30 6.34 4.17
C GLY A 25 -16.23 7.81 3.77
N MET A 26 -15.96 8.06 2.49
CA MET A 26 -15.79 9.41 1.96
C MET A 26 -16.68 9.63 0.74
N SER A 27 -17.22 10.84 0.58
CA SER A 27 -17.93 11.19 -0.66
C SER A 27 -16.94 11.61 -1.73
N LEU A 28 -17.26 11.40 -3.01
CA LEU A 28 -16.42 11.86 -4.12
C LEU A 28 -16.22 13.39 -4.08
N PHE A 29 -17.23 14.15 -3.64
CA PHE A 29 -17.11 15.59 -3.44
C PHE A 29 -16.05 15.94 -2.39
N SER A 30 -16.04 15.23 -1.27
CA SER A 30 -15.02 15.40 -0.22
C SER A 30 -13.63 15.06 -0.75
N ILE A 31 -13.48 13.99 -1.54
CA ILE A 31 -12.20 13.64 -2.18
C ILE A 31 -11.75 14.77 -3.12
N GLN A 32 -12.65 15.28 -3.97
CA GLN A 32 -12.31 16.38 -4.87
C GLN A 32 -11.84 17.63 -4.10
N ASN A 33 -12.51 17.98 -3.00
CA ASN A 33 -12.12 19.12 -2.17
C ASN A 33 -10.76 18.91 -1.51
N GLU A 34 -10.52 17.72 -0.94
CA GLU A 34 -9.24 17.38 -0.33
C GLU A 34 -8.08 17.52 -1.32
N TRP A 35 -8.28 17.10 -2.57
CA TRP A 35 -7.25 17.13 -3.62
C TRP A 35 -7.32 18.35 -4.53
N LYS A 36 -8.11 19.37 -4.15
CA LYS A 36 -8.31 20.63 -4.89
C LYS A 36 -8.66 20.40 -6.37
N ILE A 37 -9.48 19.37 -6.64
CA ILE A 37 -9.99 19.05 -7.98
C ILE A 37 -11.18 19.98 -8.24
N LYS A 38 -11.01 20.92 -9.16
CA LYS A 38 -12.00 21.97 -9.45
C LYS A 38 -13.18 21.50 -10.31
N THR A 39 -13.11 20.31 -10.90
CA THR A 39 -14.11 19.76 -11.82
C THR A 39 -14.84 18.58 -11.17
N ASN A 40 -15.98 18.17 -11.75
CA ASN A 40 -16.68 16.93 -11.37
C ASN A 40 -16.01 15.67 -11.97
N TYR A 41 -14.67 15.70 -12.05
CA TYR A 41 -13.86 14.71 -12.74
C TYR A 41 -14.16 13.27 -12.34
N LEU A 42 -14.36 13.02 -11.04
CA LEU A 42 -14.61 11.67 -10.52
C LEU A 42 -16.03 11.14 -10.81
N TYR A 43 -16.91 12.00 -11.32
CA TYR A 43 -18.28 11.64 -11.71
C TYR A 43 -18.43 11.40 -13.21
N HIS A 44 -17.43 11.73 -14.02
CA HIS A 44 -17.48 11.52 -15.46
C HIS A 44 -17.24 10.05 -15.83
N ASN A 45 -17.71 9.68 -17.02
CA ASN A 45 -17.43 8.36 -17.58
C ASN A 45 -15.95 8.25 -17.90
N GLU A 46 -15.35 7.15 -17.46
CA GLU A 46 -13.96 6.84 -17.78
C GLU A 46 -13.90 6.14 -19.14
N SER A 47 -12.90 6.47 -19.96
CA SER A 47 -12.77 5.88 -21.29
C SER A 47 -12.67 4.35 -21.20
N GLY A 48 -13.44 3.65 -22.03
CA GLY A 48 -13.51 2.19 -22.05
C GLY A 48 -14.48 1.55 -21.04
N LEU A 49 -15.00 2.28 -20.05
CA LEU A 49 -15.96 1.72 -19.06
C LEU A 49 -17.42 2.05 -19.36
N GLY A 50 -17.70 3.10 -20.14
CA GLY A 50 -19.06 3.52 -20.49
C GLY A 50 -19.90 4.08 -19.32
N LYS A 51 -19.33 4.12 -18.11
CA LYS A 51 -19.95 4.67 -16.89
C LYS A 51 -18.87 5.21 -15.94
N PRO A 52 -19.25 5.96 -14.88
CA PRO A 52 -18.28 6.50 -13.94
C PRO A 52 -17.56 5.39 -13.17
N LEU A 53 -16.23 5.52 -13.02
CA LEU A 53 -15.38 4.49 -12.43
C LEU A 53 -15.86 4.02 -11.05
N PHE A 54 -16.29 4.94 -10.18
CA PHE A 54 -16.76 4.59 -8.84
C PHE A 54 -17.99 3.66 -8.86
N LYS A 55 -18.83 3.71 -9.91
CA LYS A 55 -19.96 2.79 -10.04
C LYS A 55 -19.45 1.39 -10.36
N CYS A 56 -18.50 1.25 -11.29
CA CYS A 56 -17.84 -0.03 -11.55
C CYS A 56 -17.17 -0.58 -10.29
N MET A 57 -16.50 0.27 -9.50
CA MET A 57 -15.86 -0.13 -8.25
C MET A 57 -16.85 -0.68 -7.21
N ILE A 58 -18.09 -0.16 -7.18
CA ILE A 58 -19.16 -0.68 -6.31
C ILE A 58 -19.63 -2.04 -6.83
N GLU A 59 -19.90 -2.14 -8.13
CA GLU A 59 -20.40 -3.38 -8.75
C GLU A 59 -19.41 -4.54 -8.64
N GLU A 60 -18.12 -4.27 -8.82
CA GLU A 60 -17.04 -5.26 -8.69
C GLU A 60 -16.58 -5.49 -7.24
N GLY A 61 -17.21 -4.81 -6.27
CA GLY A 61 -16.98 -5.09 -4.85
C GLY A 61 -15.70 -4.50 -4.25
N TYR A 62 -15.12 -3.46 -4.86
CA TYR A 62 -14.03 -2.67 -4.26
C TYR A 62 -14.54 -1.65 -3.23
N LEU A 63 -15.78 -1.19 -3.40
CA LEU A 63 -16.44 -0.21 -2.55
C LEU A 63 -17.86 -0.66 -2.18
N THR A 64 -18.37 -0.16 -1.07
CA THR A 64 -19.81 -0.13 -0.78
C THR A 64 -20.31 1.31 -0.71
N LYS A 65 -21.61 1.50 -0.95
CA LYS A 65 -22.24 2.81 -0.92
C LYS A 65 -23.24 2.88 0.24
N ALA A 66 -23.11 3.93 1.05
CA ALA A 66 -24.04 4.29 2.11
C ALA A 66 -24.47 5.76 1.92
N GLY A 67 -25.60 5.98 1.26
CA GLY A 67 -26.03 7.32 0.84
C GLY A 67 -24.99 7.97 -0.09
N LYS A 68 -24.44 9.11 0.32
CA LYS A 68 -23.38 9.83 -0.42
C LYS A 68 -21.95 9.32 -0.13
N TYR A 69 -21.79 8.43 0.85
CA TYR A 69 -20.48 7.97 1.30
C TYR A 69 -20.10 6.66 0.62
N LEU A 70 -18.85 6.57 0.19
CA LEU A 70 -18.22 5.36 -0.33
C LEU A 70 -17.32 4.77 0.75
N LYS A 71 -17.54 3.51 1.08
CA LYS A 71 -16.73 2.78 2.06
C LYS A 71 -15.85 1.75 1.37
N PRO A 72 -14.59 1.59 1.81
CA PRO A 72 -13.68 0.61 1.27
C PRO A 72 -14.19 -0.82 1.54
N ARG A 73 -13.97 -1.72 0.58
CA ARG A 73 -13.89 -3.15 0.84
C ARG A 73 -12.43 -3.56 0.83
N PHE A 74 -12.07 -4.53 1.66
CA PHE A 74 -10.69 -5.00 1.84
C PHE A 74 -10.50 -6.45 1.38
N GLU A 75 -11.59 -7.15 1.08
CA GLU A 75 -11.65 -8.58 0.75
C GLU A 75 -10.96 -8.91 -0.58
N TRP A 76 -10.88 -7.95 -1.49
CA TRP A 76 -10.22 -8.11 -2.80
C TRP A 76 -8.69 -8.02 -2.72
N ILE A 77 -8.14 -7.40 -1.67
CA ILE A 77 -6.71 -7.10 -1.55
C ILE A 77 -5.84 -8.36 -1.57
N PRO A 78 -6.16 -9.45 -0.85
CA PRO A 78 -5.37 -10.68 -0.94
C PRO A 78 -5.27 -11.24 -2.37
N GLY A 79 -6.36 -11.15 -3.15
CA GLY A 79 -6.36 -11.55 -4.56
C GLY A 79 -5.43 -10.68 -5.40
N PHE A 80 -5.56 -9.35 -5.26
CA PHE A 80 -4.70 -8.38 -5.93
C PHE A 80 -3.21 -8.57 -5.63
N ILE A 81 -2.86 -8.81 -4.36
CA ILE A 81 -1.47 -9.03 -3.94
C ILE A 81 -0.94 -10.34 -4.54
N ASN A 82 -1.72 -11.42 -4.47
CA ASN A 82 -1.32 -12.67 -5.08
C ASN A 82 -1.08 -12.51 -6.59
N GLU A 83 -1.95 -11.81 -7.32
CA GLU A 83 -1.76 -11.59 -8.75
C GLU A 83 -0.53 -10.73 -9.05
N LYS A 84 -0.41 -9.58 -8.38
CA LYS A 84 0.67 -8.61 -8.58
C LYS A 84 2.05 -9.23 -8.37
N TYR A 85 2.20 -10.09 -7.37
CA TYR A 85 3.48 -10.71 -7.05
C TYR A 85 3.69 -12.07 -7.72
N ARG A 86 2.62 -12.76 -8.16
CA ARG A 86 2.72 -14.02 -8.92
C ARG A 86 3.33 -13.84 -10.31
N GLN A 87 3.02 -12.74 -11.00
CA GLN A 87 3.54 -12.50 -12.36
C GLN A 87 5.06 -12.26 -12.39
N LEU A 88 5.63 -11.84 -11.26
CA LEU A 88 7.05 -11.55 -11.13
C LEU A 88 7.88 -12.80 -10.78
N ASP A 89 7.22 -13.89 -10.38
CA ASP A 89 7.84 -15.20 -10.11
C ASP A 89 8.34 -15.85 -11.43
N VAL A 90 7.75 -15.49 -12.59
CA VAL A 90 8.16 -16.03 -13.91
C VAL A 90 9.51 -15.46 -14.39
N ILE A 91 9.95 -14.33 -13.82
CA ILE A 91 11.24 -13.66 -14.14
C ILE A 91 12.34 -14.13 -13.15
N GLU A 92 12.07 -15.12 -12.29
CA GLU A 92 12.97 -15.60 -11.23
C GLU A 92 14.19 -16.40 -11.71
N ALA A 93 14.37 -16.60 -13.02
CA ALA A 93 15.50 -17.38 -13.55
C ALA A 93 16.90 -16.73 -13.39
N GLN A 94 17.03 -15.58 -12.73
CA GLN A 94 18.30 -14.80 -12.69
C GLN A 94 18.86 -14.52 -11.27
N GLY A 95 18.46 -15.26 -10.24
CA GLY A 95 19.20 -15.30 -8.96
C GLY A 95 19.21 -14.00 -8.12
N GLN A 96 18.37 -13.00 -8.45
CA GLN A 96 18.21 -11.79 -7.64
C GLN A 96 17.09 -11.95 -6.61
N TRP A 97 17.32 -11.54 -5.37
CA TRP A 97 16.27 -11.50 -4.35
C TRP A 97 15.16 -10.54 -4.72
N LYS A 98 13.92 -11.02 -4.71
CA LYS A 98 12.73 -10.17 -4.70
C LYS A 98 11.89 -10.47 -3.45
N PRO A 99 11.38 -9.45 -2.75
CA PRO A 99 10.59 -9.61 -1.54
C PRO A 99 9.22 -10.30 -1.78
N ASN A 100 8.89 -10.68 -3.01
CA ASN A 100 7.58 -11.18 -3.44
C ASN A 100 7.13 -12.43 -2.67
N GLY A 101 8.02 -13.42 -2.54
CA GLY A 101 7.74 -14.65 -1.78
C GLY A 101 7.44 -14.34 -0.31
N LEU A 102 8.23 -13.45 0.30
CA LEU A 102 8.02 -13.00 1.68
C LEU A 102 6.69 -12.23 1.82
N ILE A 103 6.39 -11.32 0.89
CA ILE A 103 5.15 -10.55 0.90
C ILE A 103 3.95 -11.48 0.83
N ARG A 104 3.96 -12.45 -0.09
CA ARG A 104 2.87 -13.43 -0.24
C ARG A 104 2.72 -14.32 1.00
N GLU A 105 3.82 -14.88 1.50
CA GLU A 105 3.83 -15.75 2.69
C GLU A 105 3.25 -15.03 3.92
N LYS A 106 3.66 -13.77 4.12
CA LYS A 106 3.29 -13.00 5.32
C LYS A 106 2.06 -12.10 5.09
N TRP A 107 1.42 -12.14 3.92
CA TRP A 107 0.34 -11.22 3.61
C TRP A 107 -0.84 -11.32 4.58
N ASN A 108 -1.18 -12.54 5.02
CA ASN A 108 -2.33 -12.76 5.90
C ASN A 108 -2.25 -11.97 7.22
N VAL A 109 -1.05 -11.81 7.79
CA VAL A 109 -0.90 -11.02 9.03
C VAL A 109 -0.96 -9.52 8.75
N VAL A 110 -0.46 -9.07 7.59
CA VAL A 110 -0.54 -7.67 7.15
C VAL A 110 -1.97 -7.29 6.77
N GLN A 111 -2.72 -8.17 6.13
CA GLN A 111 -4.13 -7.97 5.81
C GLN A 111 -4.97 -7.74 7.07
N LYS A 112 -4.80 -8.56 8.11
CA LYS A 112 -5.50 -8.39 9.39
C LYS A 112 -5.16 -7.04 10.04
N PHE A 113 -3.90 -6.64 9.96
CA PHE A 113 -3.46 -5.34 10.46
C PHE A 113 -4.06 -4.17 9.68
N ILE A 114 -4.10 -4.27 8.35
CA ILE A 114 -4.78 -3.30 7.48
C ILE A 114 -6.26 -3.19 7.87
N GLN A 115 -6.98 -4.30 7.98
CA GLN A 115 -8.40 -4.29 8.33
C GLN A 115 -8.67 -3.69 9.71
N LYS A 116 -7.73 -3.85 10.67
CA LYS A 116 -7.87 -3.29 12.01
C LYS A 116 -7.53 -1.80 12.09
N TYR A 117 -6.54 -1.36 11.32
CA TYR A 117 -5.95 -0.01 11.46
C TYR A 117 -6.00 0.82 10.17
N HIS A 118 -6.91 0.51 9.25
CA HIS A 118 -6.99 1.19 7.95
C HIS A 118 -7.18 2.71 8.09
N ASN A 119 -7.96 3.15 9.07
CA ASN A 119 -8.19 4.57 9.38
C ASN A 119 -6.89 5.32 9.68
N VAL A 120 -5.92 4.67 10.34
CA VAL A 120 -4.61 5.23 10.65
C VAL A 120 -3.67 5.13 9.44
N LEU A 121 -3.63 3.95 8.81
CA LEU A 121 -2.70 3.64 7.71
C LEU A 121 -2.97 4.47 6.46
N PHE A 122 -4.24 4.73 6.15
CA PHE A 122 -4.69 5.49 4.99
C PHE A 122 -5.23 6.87 5.36
N ASP A 123 -4.92 7.39 6.55
CA ASP A 123 -5.29 8.74 6.94
C ASP A 123 -4.87 9.76 5.86
N ILE A 124 -5.78 10.67 5.51
CA ILE A 124 -5.60 11.57 4.37
C ILE A 124 -4.36 12.46 4.50
N LYS A 125 -4.00 12.88 5.72
CA LYS A 125 -2.81 13.71 5.93
C LYS A 125 -1.55 12.89 5.67
N LYS A 126 -1.53 11.63 6.10
CA LYS A 126 -0.41 10.70 5.85
C LYS A 126 -0.31 10.27 4.39
N ILE A 127 -1.43 10.04 3.72
CA ILE A 127 -1.46 9.74 2.28
C ILE A 127 -0.97 10.94 1.47
N LYS A 128 -1.43 12.16 1.79
CA LYS A 128 -0.89 13.37 1.17
C LYS A 128 0.60 13.53 1.44
N LEU A 129 1.08 13.22 2.64
CA LEU A 129 2.52 13.21 2.93
C LEU A 129 3.27 12.22 2.03
N LEU A 130 2.80 10.96 1.96
CA LEU A 130 3.41 9.90 1.15
C LEU A 130 3.51 10.28 -0.34
N TYR A 131 2.47 10.90 -0.89
CA TYR A 131 2.38 11.28 -2.30
C TYR A 131 2.66 12.77 -2.55
N ASN A 132 3.37 13.46 -1.65
CA ASN A 132 3.76 14.87 -1.79
C ASN A 132 2.59 15.84 -2.07
N GLY A 133 1.37 15.49 -1.64
CA GLY A 133 0.15 16.25 -1.90
C GLY A 133 -0.32 16.22 -3.35
N ASP A 134 0.28 15.38 -4.20
CA ASP A 134 -0.03 15.31 -5.63
C ASP A 134 -0.89 14.08 -5.98
N LYS A 135 -2.14 14.34 -6.39
CA LYS A 135 -3.09 13.33 -6.86
C LYS A 135 -2.60 12.55 -8.08
N HIS A 136 -1.74 13.12 -8.91
CA HIS A 136 -1.20 12.44 -10.09
C HIS A 136 -0.20 11.36 -9.69
N ILE A 137 0.57 11.57 -8.62
CA ILE A 137 1.44 10.54 -8.05
C ILE A 137 0.59 9.43 -7.43
N VAL A 138 -0.52 9.75 -6.75
CA VAL A 138 -1.48 8.73 -6.27
C VAL A 138 -2.00 7.89 -7.44
N GLY A 139 -2.38 8.52 -8.56
CA GLY A 139 -2.89 7.80 -9.71
C GLY A 139 -1.87 6.89 -10.39
N ARG A 140 -0.59 7.29 -10.44
CA ARG A 140 0.50 6.46 -11.02
C ARG A 140 0.96 5.36 -10.09
N ASN A 141 1.14 5.68 -8.80
CA ASN A 141 1.85 4.85 -7.83
C ASN A 141 0.95 4.29 -6.72
N GLY A 142 -0.36 4.56 -6.77
CA GLY A 142 -1.33 4.12 -5.76
C GLY A 142 -1.39 2.60 -5.60
N HIS A 143 -1.16 1.86 -6.68
CA HIS A 143 -1.07 0.40 -6.66
C HIS A 143 0.05 -0.15 -5.76
N ASN A 144 0.99 0.68 -5.31
CA ASN A 144 2.07 0.33 -4.40
C ASN A 144 1.78 0.59 -2.92
N ILE A 145 0.61 1.15 -2.57
CA ILE A 145 0.29 1.50 -1.18
C ILE A 145 0.39 0.30 -0.22
N PHE A 146 0.00 -0.89 -0.68
CA PHE A 146 0.08 -2.12 0.10
C PHE A 146 1.52 -2.58 0.33
N SER A 147 2.40 -2.37 -0.66
CA SER A 147 3.84 -2.57 -0.49
C SER A 147 4.37 -1.60 0.56
N ASP A 148 3.94 -0.33 0.53
CA ASP A 148 4.40 0.70 1.46
C ASP A 148 4.02 0.37 2.91
N VAL A 149 2.79 -0.13 3.12
CA VAL A 149 2.34 -0.63 4.42
C VAL A 149 3.13 -1.88 4.85
N PHE A 150 3.37 -2.83 3.94
CA PHE A 150 4.19 -4.00 4.23
C PHE A 150 5.60 -3.62 4.69
N LEU A 151 6.23 -2.68 3.97
CA LEU A 151 7.56 -2.17 4.30
C LEU A 151 7.56 -1.51 5.68
N PHE A 152 6.55 -0.71 6.00
CA PHE A 152 6.43 -0.10 7.34
C PHE A 152 6.40 -1.19 8.43
N VAL A 153 5.60 -2.23 8.24
CA VAL A 153 5.52 -3.35 9.21
C VAL A 153 6.86 -4.07 9.33
N LEU A 154 7.51 -4.37 8.20
CA LEU A 154 8.83 -5.01 8.19
C LEU A 154 9.89 -4.17 8.91
N PHE A 155 9.93 -2.85 8.69
CA PHE A 155 10.91 -1.97 9.34
C PHE A 155 10.72 -1.88 10.85
N SER A 156 9.48 -1.80 11.32
CA SER A 156 9.19 -1.79 12.76
C SER A 156 9.66 -3.10 13.43
N ASN A 157 9.55 -4.24 12.73
CA ASN A 157 10.09 -5.52 13.21
C ASN A 157 11.62 -5.51 13.25
N ILE A 158 12.28 -5.10 12.16
CA ILE A 158 13.74 -5.09 12.06
C ILE A 158 14.35 -4.16 13.12
N THR A 159 13.73 -3.01 13.41
CA THR A 159 14.16 -2.03 14.44
C THR A 159 14.44 -2.66 15.81
N SER A 160 13.75 -3.75 16.16
CA SER A 160 14.04 -4.49 17.40
C SER A 160 15.40 -5.21 17.34
N PHE A 161 15.76 -5.79 16.20
CA PHE A 161 17.02 -6.48 15.95
C PHE A 161 18.19 -5.50 15.76
N THR A 162 17.95 -4.29 15.25
CA THR A 162 19.01 -3.29 15.01
C THR A 162 19.72 -2.86 16.28
N ARG A 163 18.98 -2.80 17.41
CA ARG A 163 19.55 -2.54 18.74
C ARG A 163 20.59 -3.60 19.14
N LYS A 164 20.50 -4.81 18.59
CA LYS A 164 21.40 -5.94 18.87
C LYS A 164 22.62 -5.98 17.92
N TYR A 165 22.48 -5.59 16.65
CA TYR A 165 23.50 -5.85 15.61
C TYR A 165 24.31 -4.64 15.11
N LYS A 166 24.09 -3.42 15.62
CA LYS A 166 24.69 -2.15 15.14
C LYS A 166 24.27 -1.83 13.68
N ALA A 167 24.20 -0.54 13.36
CA ALA A 167 23.24 0.02 12.40
C ALA A 167 23.47 -0.26 10.89
N ASP A 168 24.61 -0.82 10.48
CA ASP A 168 25.01 -0.90 9.07
C ASP A 168 24.13 -1.82 8.20
N VAL A 169 23.72 -2.97 8.73
CA VAL A 169 22.85 -3.91 8.00
C VAL A 169 21.48 -3.30 7.72
N VAL A 170 21.00 -2.46 8.65
CA VAL A 170 19.72 -1.77 8.60
C VAL A 170 19.73 -0.69 7.54
N LEU A 171 20.80 0.11 7.50
CA LEU A 171 21.00 1.15 6.49
C LEU A 171 21.02 0.56 5.08
N ARG A 172 21.56 -0.65 4.90
CA ARG A 172 21.55 -1.35 3.60
C ARG A 172 20.15 -1.82 3.19
N ILE A 173 19.34 -2.33 4.12
CA ILE A 173 17.93 -2.67 3.89
C ILE A 173 17.12 -1.42 3.55
N ILE A 174 17.31 -0.35 4.34
CA ILE A 174 16.68 0.96 4.15
C ILE A 174 17.03 1.53 2.76
N SER A 175 18.31 1.52 2.37
CA SER A 175 18.78 2.06 1.09
C SER A 175 18.24 1.29 -0.12
N THR A 176 18.21 -0.03 -0.06
CA THR A 176 17.70 -0.89 -1.15
C THR A 176 16.20 -0.75 -1.35
N LEU A 177 15.44 -0.47 -0.29
CA LEU A 177 14.00 -0.29 -0.35
C LEU A 177 13.59 1.14 -0.71
N ILE A 178 14.38 2.15 -0.31
CA ILE A 178 14.17 3.56 -0.65
C ILE A 178 14.55 3.87 -2.10
N SER A 179 15.57 3.21 -2.66
CA SER A 179 15.97 3.42 -4.07
C SER A 179 14.84 3.11 -5.08
N ILE A 180 13.84 2.33 -4.67
CA ILE A 180 12.65 1.98 -5.46
C ILE A 180 11.57 3.10 -5.43
N SER A 181 11.67 4.09 -4.54
CA SER A 181 10.57 5.03 -4.22
C SER A 181 10.92 6.52 -4.39
N SER A 182 11.66 6.91 -5.44
CA SER A 182 12.11 8.30 -5.64
C SER A 182 10.99 9.36 -5.71
N GLU A 183 9.79 8.99 -6.17
CA GLU A 183 8.65 9.92 -6.26
C GLU A 183 7.80 10.02 -4.98
N LYS A 184 8.04 9.16 -3.97
CA LYS A 184 7.22 9.08 -2.75
C LYS A 184 8.00 9.48 -1.50
N ASN A 185 7.35 10.18 -0.57
CA ASN A 185 7.95 10.54 0.72
C ASN A 185 7.76 9.43 1.76
N ILE A 186 8.32 8.25 1.45
CA ILE A 186 8.09 7.04 2.23
C ILE A 186 8.65 7.14 3.67
N ILE A 187 9.80 7.82 3.84
CA ILE A 187 10.45 7.99 5.15
C ILE A 187 9.54 8.79 6.09
N ASN A 188 9.02 9.94 5.63
CA ASN A 188 8.16 10.77 6.48
C ASN A 188 6.83 10.09 6.77
N TYR A 189 6.27 9.36 5.81
CA TYR A 189 5.09 8.53 6.01
C TYR A 189 5.31 7.49 7.13
N MET A 190 6.39 6.71 7.05
CA MET A 190 6.75 5.70 8.05
C MET A 190 7.02 6.33 9.42
N SER A 191 7.71 7.47 9.47
CA SER A 191 7.98 8.20 10.72
C SER A 191 6.69 8.61 11.42
N LYS A 192 5.70 9.12 10.66
CA LYS A 192 4.39 9.47 11.24
C LYS A 192 3.59 8.27 11.69
N LEU A 193 3.54 7.19 10.90
CA LEU A 193 2.91 5.96 11.36
C LEU A 193 3.57 5.42 12.63
N ASN A 194 4.90 5.37 12.68
CA ASN A 194 5.63 4.88 13.85
C ASN A 194 5.27 5.66 15.11
N SER A 195 5.07 6.99 15.01
CA SER A 195 4.66 7.81 16.16
C SER A 195 3.28 7.45 16.73
N GLU A 196 2.37 6.95 15.89
CA GLU A 196 1.00 6.56 16.29
C GLU A 196 0.91 5.09 16.71
N PHE A 197 1.80 4.23 16.20
CA PHE A 197 1.85 2.81 16.53
C PHE A 197 2.83 2.43 17.64
N LYS A 198 3.45 3.40 18.34
CA LYS A 198 4.51 3.16 19.35
C LYS A 198 4.16 2.11 20.41
N GLU A 199 2.88 1.94 20.74
CA GLU A 199 2.39 1.03 21.79
C GLU A 199 1.38 -0.01 21.26
N ALA A 200 1.30 -0.19 19.94
CA ALA A 200 0.35 -1.13 19.37
C ALA A 200 0.71 -2.58 19.75
N LYS A 201 -0.08 -3.15 20.67
CA LYS A 201 0.09 -4.54 21.15
C LYS A 201 -0.07 -5.59 20.05
N ASP A 202 -0.79 -5.25 18.97
CA ASP A 202 -1.12 -6.17 17.87
C ASP A 202 -0.33 -5.89 16.59
N PHE A 203 0.86 -5.29 16.71
CA PHE A 203 1.71 -5.05 15.55
C PHE A 203 2.18 -6.38 14.94
N PRO A 204 2.03 -6.61 13.62
CA PRO A 204 2.35 -7.90 13.02
C PRO A 204 3.83 -8.23 13.15
N MET A 205 4.12 -9.50 13.47
CA MET A 205 5.48 -10.02 13.47
C MET A 205 5.74 -10.77 12.15
N ILE A 206 6.46 -10.11 11.26
CA ILE A 206 6.98 -10.61 9.98
C ILE A 206 8.26 -11.41 10.18
N VAL A 207 9.14 -10.96 11.07
CA VAL A 207 10.42 -11.61 11.39
C VAL A 207 10.37 -12.08 12.84
N ARG A 208 10.29 -13.39 13.05
CA ARG A 208 10.09 -14.00 14.38
C ARG A 208 11.38 -14.38 15.07
N ASN A 209 12.44 -14.63 14.31
CA ASN A 209 13.73 -15.06 14.84
C ASN A 209 14.88 -14.66 13.90
N GLU A 210 16.10 -14.82 14.39
CA GLU A 210 17.32 -14.50 13.67
C GLU A 210 17.51 -15.33 12.40
N ASN A 211 17.05 -16.58 12.35
CA ASN A 211 17.15 -17.40 11.14
C ASN A 211 16.28 -16.86 10.01
N GLU A 212 15.06 -16.38 10.33
CA GLU A 212 14.20 -15.68 9.36
C GLU A 212 14.82 -14.36 8.92
N LEU A 213 15.41 -13.60 9.86
CA LEU A 213 16.15 -12.38 9.53
C LEU A 213 17.31 -12.69 8.58
N SER A 214 18.15 -13.67 8.90
CA SER A 214 19.25 -14.12 8.06
C SER A 214 18.77 -14.57 6.69
N ARG A 215 17.61 -15.23 6.55
CA ARG A 215 17.06 -15.58 5.22
C ARG A 215 16.68 -14.36 4.40
N ILE A 216 16.10 -13.34 5.02
CA ILE A 216 15.73 -12.07 4.37
C ILE A 216 16.97 -11.27 3.97
N LEU A 217 18.05 -11.37 4.76
CA LEU A 217 19.31 -10.66 4.53
C LEU A 217 20.27 -11.40 3.58
N CYS A 218 20.40 -12.73 3.70
CA CYS A 218 21.35 -13.56 2.94
C CYS A 218 20.92 -13.80 1.49
N SER A 219 19.63 -13.65 1.18
CA SER A 219 19.16 -13.63 -0.20
C SER A 219 19.67 -12.41 -0.97
N ILE A 220 20.11 -11.36 -0.28
CA ILE A 220 20.84 -10.22 -0.86
C ILE A 220 22.32 -10.64 -1.06
N LYS A 221 22.57 -11.63 -1.92
CA LYS A 221 23.92 -11.89 -2.41
C LYS A 221 24.26 -10.84 -3.46
N TRP A 222 25.18 -9.96 -3.11
CA TRP A 222 25.86 -9.10 -4.06
C TRP A 222 26.84 -9.97 -4.87
N GLN A 223 26.65 -10.01 -6.18
CA GLN A 223 27.75 -10.22 -7.13
C GLN A 223 28.30 -8.86 -7.52
#